data_AF-A0A645DC45-F1
#
_entry.id   AF-A0A645DC45-F1
#
_cell.length_a   1.000
_cell.length_b   1.000
_cell.length_c   1.000
_cell.angle_alpha   90.00
_cell.angle_beta   90.00
_cell.angle_gamma   90.00
#
_symmetry.space_group_name_H-M   'P 1'
#
loop_
_entity.id
_entity.type
_entity.pdbx_description
1 polymer ?
#
loop_
_entity_poly.entity_id
_entity_poly.type
_entity_poly.pdbx_seq_one_letter_code
_entity_poly.pdbx_strand_id
1 'polypeptide(L)'
;MEHTYSFYVVDNLRYMQDGQQFVVESGLTLDAAISRYKEIADTHTKALGATIDETKSLDLVHCRPAEPGEISGRNLLVADYLEISAWKNNILIAVNAVNILKEQLCIGLMFSDSRIIPLPENENADPYFDDKYLMTRRHGDYMSTVNQLYVVGYGWLGPREFHEAFADAGYKSPYFPYITAYNVGYYIPGRSQTGQADITPHNFDRLVEKTKQYDLAKQKLGTERDCR
;
A
#
# COMPACT_ATOMS: atom_id res chain seq x y z
N MET A 1 19.32 23.01 7.54
CA MET A 1 19.60 22.22 8.75
C MET A 1 19.82 20.80 8.28
N GLU A 2 20.91 20.18 8.70
CA GLU A 2 21.20 18.79 8.38
C GLU A 2 20.38 17.92 9.35
N HIS A 3 19.52 17.07 8.80
CA HIS A 3 18.71 16.16 9.60
C HIS A 3 19.56 14.95 10.00
N THR A 4 19.41 14.47 11.24
CA THR A 4 20.07 13.24 11.69
C THR A 4 19.13 12.06 11.46
N TYR A 5 19.66 10.98 10.89
CA TYR A 5 18.90 9.77 10.60
C TYR A 5 19.45 8.59 11.39
N SER A 6 18.54 7.81 11.94
CA SER A 6 18.86 6.50 12.50
C SER A 6 17.75 5.51 12.15
N PHE A 7 18.05 4.24 12.33
CA PHE A 7 17.12 3.15 12.10
C PHE A 7 16.80 2.44 13.41
N TYR A 8 15.66 1.77 13.42
CA TYR A 8 15.26 0.93 14.53
C TYR A 8 14.67 -0.40 14.06
N VAL A 9 14.72 -1.39 14.95
CA VAL A 9 14.10 -2.70 14.77
C VAL A 9 13.18 -2.97 15.95
N VAL A 10 11.98 -3.46 15.65
CA VAL A 10 11.01 -3.96 16.64
C VAL A 10 10.85 -5.45 16.44
N ASP A 11 11.02 -6.25 17.49
CA ASP A 11 10.97 -7.71 17.41
C ASP A 11 9.55 -8.29 17.46
N ASN A 12 8.58 -7.56 18.00
CA ASN A 12 7.19 -7.98 18.08
C ASN A 12 6.16 -6.82 18.04
N LEU A 13 5.43 -6.72 16.93
CA LEU A 13 4.32 -5.79 16.72
C LEU A 13 2.98 -6.34 17.26
N ARG A 14 2.91 -7.61 17.69
CA ARG A 14 1.71 -8.24 18.27
C ARG A 14 1.66 -8.18 19.78
N TYR A 15 2.54 -7.41 20.42
CA TYR A 15 2.66 -7.30 21.88
C TYR A 15 1.32 -7.06 22.62
N MET A 16 0.38 -6.32 22.01
CA MET A 16 -0.96 -6.08 22.57
C MET A 16 -1.91 -7.28 22.45
N GLN A 17 -1.70 -8.14 21.46
CA GLN A 17 -2.53 -9.31 21.16
C GLN A 17 -2.04 -10.58 21.87
N ASP A 18 -0.73 -10.75 21.99
CA ASP A 18 -0.11 -11.93 22.62
C ASP A 18 0.31 -11.70 24.08
N GLY A 19 0.26 -10.45 24.56
CA GLY A 19 0.64 -10.08 25.93
C GLY A 19 2.14 -10.19 26.21
N GLN A 20 2.97 -10.39 25.18
CA GLN A 20 4.42 -10.38 25.29
C GLN A 20 4.95 -8.94 25.20
N GLN A 21 6.07 -8.66 25.85
CA GLN A 21 6.75 -7.37 25.63
C GLN A 21 7.43 -7.36 24.26
N PHE A 22 7.58 -6.17 23.70
CA PHE A 22 8.41 -5.94 22.52
C PHE A 22 9.71 -5.25 22.93
N VAL A 23 10.77 -5.54 22.19
CA VAL A 23 12.05 -4.87 22.26
C VAL A 23 12.19 -3.95 21.06
N VAL A 24 12.64 -2.72 21.33
CA VAL A 24 13.04 -1.77 20.29
C VAL A 24 14.53 -1.54 20.41
N GLU A 25 15.26 -1.82 19.35
CA GLU A 25 16.67 -1.45 19.21
C GLU A 25 16.75 -0.27 18.26
N SER A 26 17.12 0.91 18.76
CA SER A 26 17.14 2.18 18.02
C SER A 26 18.55 2.77 17.92
N GLY A 27 18.72 3.82 17.11
CA GLY A 27 20.02 4.48 16.93
C GLY A 27 20.96 3.70 15.99
N LEU A 28 20.42 2.79 15.19
CA LEU A 28 21.19 1.91 14.31
C LEU A 28 21.52 2.61 12.99
N THR A 29 22.62 2.20 12.36
CA THR A 29 22.85 2.44 10.92
C THR A 29 21.93 1.52 10.10
N LEU A 30 21.74 1.81 8.81
CA LEU A 30 20.90 0.97 7.94
C LEU A 30 21.40 -0.48 7.91
N ASP A 31 22.70 -0.69 7.72
CA ASP A 31 23.29 -2.04 7.65
C ASP A 31 23.15 -2.80 8.97
N ALA A 32 23.31 -2.11 10.10
CA ALA A 32 23.11 -2.71 11.43
C ALA A 32 21.64 -3.08 11.65
N ALA A 33 20.70 -2.22 11.26
CA ALA A 33 19.27 -2.50 11.34
C ALA A 33 18.86 -3.67 10.45
N ILE A 34 19.37 -3.76 9.22
CA ILE A 34 19.12 -4.89 8.32
C ILE A 34 19.66 -6.19 8.92
N SER A 35 20.89 -6.17 9.43
CA SER A 35 21.51 -7.34 10.05
C SER A 35 20.69 -7.81 11.25
N ARG A 36 20.32 -6.88 12.12
CA ARG A 36 19.53 -7.18 13.32
C ARG A 36 18.13 -7.70 12.98
N TYR A 37 17.48 -7.11 11.99
CA TYR A 37 16.17 -7.56 11.50
C TYR A 37 16.20 -8.99 10.95
N LYS A 38 17.29 -9.39 10.28
CA LYS A 38 17.49 -10.75 9.76
C LYS A 38 17.73 -11.80 10.85
N GLU A 39 18.22 -11.40 12.02
CA GLU A 39 18.44 -12.31 13.16
C GLU A 39 17.14 -12.71 13.87
N ILE A 40 16.10 -11.87 13.80
CA ILE A 40 14.80 -12.14 14.42
C ILE A 40 14.05 -13.15 13.55
N ALA A 41 13.44 -14.16 14.15
CA ALA A 41 12.70 -15.18 13.41
C ALA A 41 11.52 -14.58 12.62
N ASP A 42 11.29 -15.05 11.39
CA ASP A 42 10.16 -14.60 10.56
C ASP A 42 8.79 -15.06 11.09
N THR A 43 8.77 -15.97 12.06
CA THR A 43 7.56 -16.31 12.82
C THR A 43 7.11 -15.17 13.74
N HIS A 44 7.97 -14.18 14.00
CA HIS A 44 7.63 -12.99 14.74
C HIS A 44 7.06 -11.92 13.81
N THR A 45 6.11 -11.14 14.32
CA THR A 45 5.62 -9.97 13.60
C THR A 45 6.56 -8.81 13.87
N LYS A 46 7.62 -8.63 13.09
CA LYS A 46 8.69 -7.65 13.36
C LYS A 46 8.62 -6.43 12.44
N ALA A 47 9.23 -5.31 12.83
CA ALA A 47 9.38 -4.11 11.99
C ALA A 47 10.83 -3.65 11.89
N LEU A 48 11.15 -3.02 10.76
CA LEU A 48 12.31 -2.15 10.60
C LEU A 48 11.79 -0.78 10.19
N GLY A 49 12.21 0.25 10.91
CA GLY A 49 11.83 1.63 10.63
C GLY A 49 12.99 2.60 10.67
N ALA A 50 12.68 3.85 10.37
CA ALA A 50 13.61 4.96 10.40
C ALA A 50 13.11 6.05 11.35
N THR A 51 14.05 6.80 11.90
CA THR A 51 13.78 7.97 12.73
C THR A 51 14.54 9.19 12.18
N ILE A 52 13.84 10.31 12.05
CA ILE A 52 14.40 11.63 11.73
C ILE A 52 14.44 12.47 13.00
N ASP A 53 15.62 13.05 13.28
CA ASP A 53 15.87 13.92 14.42
C ASP A 53 15.37 13.34 15.74
N GLU A 54 15.48 12.01 15.90
CA GLU A 54 15.05 11.24 17.08
C GLU A 54 13.58 11.40 17.50
N THR A 55 12.75 12.05 16.68
CA THR A 55 11.41 12.51 17.08
C THR A 55 10.32 12.02 16.16
N LYS A 56 10.63 11.84 14.88
CA LYS A 56 9.68 11.34 13.88
C LYS A 56 10.11 9.96 13.48
N SER A 57 9.32 8.96 13.83
CA SER A 57 9.57 7.55 13.49
C SER A 57 8.55 7.05 12.49
N LEU A 58 8.98 6.14 11.62
CA LEU A 58 8.13 5.49 10.63
C LEU A 58 8.64 4.09 10.34
N ASP A 59 7.72 3.12 10.35
CA ASP A 59 8.04 1.78 9.88
C ASP A 59 8.23 1.79 8.36
N LEU A 60 9.29 1.14 7.89
CA LEU A 60 9.58 0.96 6.47
C LEU A 60 9.26 -0.46 6.03
N VAL A 61 9.46 -1.45 6.89
CA VAL A 61 9.22 -2.86 6.59
C VAL A 61 8.51 -3.52 7.75
N HIS A 62 7.47 -4.29 7.46
CA HIS A 62 6.88 -5.25 8.41
C HIS A 62 7.16 -6.67 7.93
N CYS A 63 7.44 -7.60 8.83
CA CYS A 63 7.32 -9.04 8.55
C CYS A 63 6.02 -9.52 9.19
N ARG A 64 5.05 -9.95 8.38
CA ARG A 64 3.76 -10.48 8.86
C ARG A 64 3.29 -11.63 7.96
N PRO A 65 2.52 -12.60 8.47
CA PRO A 65 1.83 -13.58 7.63
C PRO A 65 0.98 -12.89 6.57
N ALA A 66 1.13 -13.30 5.31
CA ALA A 66 0.37 -12.73 4.20
C ALA A 66 -0.91 -13.52 3.91
N GLU A 67 -0.94 -14.80 4.28
CA GLU A 67 -2.07 -15.69 4.03
C GLU A 67 -2.61 -16.32 5.33
N PRO A 68 -3.91 -16.66 5.39
CA PRO A 68 -4.47 -17.40 6.52
C PRO A 68 -3.75 -18.74 6.72
N GLY A 69 -3.33 -19.03 7.95
CA GLY A 69 -2.61 -20.26 8.29
C GLY A 69 -1.10 -20.22 8.04
N GLU A 70 -0.55 -19.15 7.44
CA GLU A 70 0.90 -18.95 7.41
C GLU A 70 1.43 -18.66 8.82
N ILE A 71 2.46 -19.40 9.21
CA ILE A 71 3.17 -19.23 10.48
C ILE A 71 4.35 -18.26 10.30
N SER A 72 5.06 -18.37 9.17
CA SER A 72 6.14 -17.46 8.81
C SER A 72 5.58 -16.22 8.13
N GLY A 73 6.04 -15.05 8.55
CA GLY A 73 5.73 -13.81 7.87
C GLY A 73 6.53 -13.65 6.58
N ARG A 74 6.03 -12.74 5.74
CA ARG A 74 6.72 -12.21 4.56
C ARG A 74 7.10 -10.76 4.83
N ASN A 75 8.24 -10.32 4.30
CA ASN A 75 8.64 -8.92 4.37
C ASN A 75 7.75 -8.08 3.44
N LEU A 76 7.13 -7.05 3.99
CA LEU A 76 6.21 -6.13 3.33
C LEU A 76 6.78 -4.71 3.44
N LEU A 77 6.84 -3.98 2.34
CA LEU A 77 7.15 -2.55 2.36
C LEU A 77 5.95 -1.78 2.92
N VAL A 78 6.13 -0.96 3.95
CA VAL A 78 5.07 -0.11 4.49
C VAL A 78 5.01 1.18 3.67
N ALA A 79 3.83 1.53 3.14
CA ALA A 79 3.68 2.63 2.19
C ALA A 79 3.61 4.03 2.82
N ASP A 80 3.48 4.14 4.15
CA ASP A 80 3.23 5.40 4.87
C ASP A 80 4.26 6.50 4.57
N TYR A 81 5.48 6.13 4.16
CA TYR A 81 6.53 7.09 3.76
C TYR A 81 6.17 7.88 2.51
N LEU A 82 5.25 7.38 1.66
CA LEU A 82 4.76 8.05 0.46
C LEU A 82 3.72 9.15 0.76
N GLU A 83 3.04 9.03 1.89
CA GLU A 83 1.93 9.91 2.28
C GLU A 83 2.36 11.02 3.24
N ILE A 84 3.33 10.74 4.11
CA ILE A 84 3.76 11.70 5.14
C ILE A 84 4.81 12.65 4.57
N SER A 85 4.48 13.95 4.49
CA SER A 85 5.32 14.99 3.88
C SER A 85 6.77 15.06 4.40
N ALA A 86 7.00 14.72 5.67
CA ALA A 86 8.34 14.68 6.26
C ALA A 86 9.23 13.58 5.67
N TRP A 87 8.62 12.49 5.21
CA TRP A 87 9.29 11.30 4.66
C TRP A 87 9.26 11.28 3.13
N LYS A 88 8.12 11.64 2.53
CA LYS A 88 7.90 11.64 1.07
C LYS A 88 8.95 12.44 0.31
N ASN A 89 9.31 13.61 0.84
CA ASN A 89 10.26 14.53 0.20
C ASN A 89 11.73 14.20 0.54
N ASN A 90 11.97 13.11 1.26
CA ASN A 90 13.29 12.77 1.77
C ASN A 90 14.00 11.77 0.84
N ILE A 91 15.02 12.23 0.11
CA ILE A 91 15.75 11.39 -0.84
C ILE A 91 16.44 10.18 -0.18
N LEU A 92 16.95 10.34 1.04
CA LEU A 92 17.66 9.27 1.74
C LEU A 92 16.72 8.10 2.05
N ILE A 93 15.50 8.40 2.49
CA ILE A 93 14.51 7.36 2.82
C ILE A 93 13.83 6.84 1.55
N ALA A 94 13.26 7.75 0.75
CA ALA A 94 12.44 7.38 -0.40
C ALA A 94 13.22 6.67 -1.51
N VAL A 95 14.51 7.00 -1.71
CA VAL A 95 15.32 6.45 -2.81
C VAL A 95 16.40 5.50 -2.31
N ASN A 96 17.14 5.81 -1.25
CA ASN A 96 18.28 4.94 -0.86
C ASN A 96 17.85 3.81 0.07
N ALA A 97 17.30 4.12 1.24
CA ALA A 97 16.98 3.12 2.25
C ALA A 97 15.94 2.11 1.75
N VAL A 98 14.84 2.59 1.14
CA VAL A 98 13.77 1.71 0.62
C VAL A 98 14.29 0.77 -0.47
N ASN A 99 15.13 1.24 -1.41
CA ASN A 99 15.65 0.37 -2.46
C ASN A 99 16.62 -0.68 -1.91
N ILE A 100 17.51 -0.29 -0.98
CA ILE A 100 18.39 -1.24 -0.28
C ILE A 100 17.56 -2.28 0.47
N LEU A 101 16.52 -1.87 1.19
CA LEU A 101 15.64 -2.78 1.92
C LEU A 101 14.91 -3.75 0.98
N LYS A 102 14.37 -3.26 -0.14
CA LYS A 102 13.71 -4.10 -1.15
C LYS A 102 14.63 -5.21 -1.66
N GLU A 103 15.88 -4.86 -1.97
CA GLU A 103 16.88 -5.82 -2.45
C GLU A 103 17.32 -6.78 -1.34
N GLN A 104 17.79 -6.24 -0.21
CA GLN A 104 18.40 -7.01 0.89
C GLN A 104 17.41 -7.92 1.63
N LEU A 105 16.12 -7.59 1.61
CA LEU A 105 15.05 -8.35 2.27
C LEU A 105 14.10 -9.04 1.27
N CYS A 106 14.43 -9.01 -0.02
CA CYS A 106 13.67 -9.61 -1.11
C CYS A 106 12.18 -9.24 -1.09
N ILE A 107 11.89 -7.95 -0.91
CA ILE A 107 10.52 -7.45 -0.75
C ILE A 107 9.85 -7.36 -2.12
N GLY A 108 8.78 -8.13 -2.30
CA GLY A 108 7.92 -8.11 -3.50
C GLY A 108 6.49 -7.60 -3.22
N LEU A 109 6.18 -7.28 -1.96
CA LEU A 109 4.85 -6.91 -1.50
C LEU A 109 4.89 -5.58 -0.75
N MET A 110 3.78 -4.86 -0.79
CA MET A 110 3.56 -3.61 -0.08
C MET A 110 2.33 -3.74 0.83
N PHE A 111 2.44 -3.16 2.02
CA PHE A 111 1.34 -2.92 2.94
C PHE A 111 0.94 -1.45 2.85
N SER A 112 -0.31 -1.20 2.46
CA SER A 112 -0.88 0.13 2.23
C SER A 112 -2.35 0.09 2.60
N ASP A 113 -2.89 1.11 3.29
CA ASP A 113 -4.33 1.23 3.59
C ASP A 113 -4.98 -0.05 4.17
N SER A 114 -4.30 -0.76 5.08
CA SER A 114 -4.78 -2.04 5.63
C SER A 114 -5.01 -3.16 4.61
N ARG A 115 -4.30 -3.12 3.47
CA ARG A 115 -4.25 -4.19 2.46
C ARG A 115 -2.81 -4.55 2.12
N ILE A 116 -2.59 -5.79 1.72
CA ILE A 116 -1.34 -6.26 1.12
C ILE A 116 -1.55 -6.26 -0.40
N ILE A 117 -0.62 -5.69 -1.14
CA ILE A 117 -0.63 -5.66 -2.61
C ILE A 117 0.76 -6.02 -3.16
N PRO A 118 0.86 -6.57 -4.38
CA PRO A 118 2.16 -6.72 -5.05
C PRO A 118 2.83 -5.37 -5.19
N LEU A 119 4.16 -5.30 -5.12
CA LEU A 119 4.89 -4.10 -5.54
C LEU A 119 4.68 -3.85 -7.04
N PRO A 120 4.81 -2.60 -7.52
CA PRO A 120 4.72 -2.33 -8.95
C PRO A 120 5.94 -2.94 -9.64
N GLU A 121 5.72 -3.96 -10.48
CA GLU A 121 6.79 -4.64 -11.24
C GLU A 121 7.49 -3.70 -12.23
N ASN A 122 6.78 -2.67 -12.70
CA ASN A 122 7.31 -1.57 -13.50
C ASN A 122 6.65 -0.27 -13.05
N GLU A 123 7.44 0.80 -12.93
CA GLU A 123 6.91 2.17 -12.77
C GLU A 123 6.07 2.60 -13.99
N ASN A 124 6.22 1.90 -15.11
CA ASN A 124 5.50 2.19 -16.33
C ASN A 124 4.05 1.73 -16.25
N ALA A 125 3.19 2.71 -16.53
CA ALA A 125 1.78 2.51 -16.75
C ALA A 125 1.52 1.47 -17.85
N ASP A 126 0.60 0.53 -17.61
CA ASP A 126 0.06 -0.28 -18.71
C ASP A 126 -0.64 0.66 -19.72
N PRO A 127 -0.10 0.78 -20.96
CA PRO A 127 -0.61 1.71 -21.97
C PRO A 127 -2.05 1.42 -22.38
N TYR A 128 -2.53 0.20 -22.13
CA TYR A 128 -3.92 -0.17 -22.38
C TYR A 128 -4.90 0.78 -21.65
N PHE A 129 -4.52 1.38 -20.53
CA PHE A 129 -5.40 2.26 -19.74
C PHE A 129 -5.21 3.76 -20.02
N ASP A 130 -4.40 4.14 -21.01
CA ASP A 130 -4.08 5.55 -21.30
C ASP A 130 -5.26 6.38 -21.81
N ASP A 131 -6.25 5.76 -22.47
CA ASP A 131 -7.47 6.43 -22.93
C ASP A 131 -8.71 6.12 -22.07
N LYS A 132 -8.56 5.33 -21.00
CA LYS A 132 -9.65 4.85 -20.15
C LYS A 132 -9.76 5.61 -18.84
N TYR A 133 -10.98 5.67 -18.31
CA TYR A 133 -11.34 6.34 -17.07
C TYR A 133 -12.33 5.47 -16.29
N LEU A 134 -12.29 5.53 -14.96
CA LEU A 134 -13.12 4.69 -14.11
C LEU A 134 -14.58 5.12 -14.19
N MET A 135 -15.48 4.16 -14.41
CA MET A 135 -16.92 4.40 -14.41
C MET A 135 -17.43 4.38 -12.97
N THR A 136 -17.32 5.51 -12.26
CA THR A 136 -17.79 5.64 -10.87
C THR A 136 -19.32 5.58 -10.82
N ARG A 137 -19.86 4.76 -9.91
CA ARG A 137 -21.31 4.68 -9.66
C ARG A 137 -21.78 5.79 -8.72
N ARG A 138 -20.87 6.32 -7.92
CA ARG A 138 -21.10 7.41 -6.96
C ARG A 138 -20.01 8.45 -7.15
N HIS A 139 -20.41 9.72 -7.25
CA HIS A 139 -19.47 10.82 -7.44
C HIS A 139 -18.48 10.89 -6.27
N GLY A 140 -17.18 10.98 -6.58
CA GLY A 140 -16.11 11.02 -5.59
C GLY A 140 -15.74 9.68 -4.93
N ASP A 141 -16.55 8.64 -5.10
CA ASP A 141 -16.29 7.28 -4.60
C ASP A 141 -15.79 6.40 -5.76
N TYR A 142 -14.47 6.39 -5.95
CA TYR A 142 -13.85 5.61 -7.03
C TYR A 142 -13.89 4.11 -6.75
N MET A 143 -13.97 3.69 -5.49
CA MET A 143 -14.13 2.28 -5.13
C MET A 143 -15.48 1.72 -5.62
N SER A 144 -16.48 2.58 -5.82
CA SER A 144 -17.76 2.17 -6.40
C SER A 144 -17.67 1.58 -7.81
N THR A 145 -16.56 1.76 -8.54
CA THR A 145 -16.32 1.13 -9.85
C THR A 145 -15.96 -0.35 -9.76
N VAL A 146 -15.48 -0.79 -8.60
CA VAL A 146 -15.03 -2.17 -8.39
C VAL A 146 -16.24 -3.10 -8.41
N ASN A 147 -16.19 -4.10 -9.29
CA ASN A 147 -17.17 -5.18 -9.36
C ASN A 147 -16.76 -6.33 -8.45
N GLN A 148 -15.48 -6.70 -8.50
CA GLN A 148 -14.89 -7.78 -7.71
C GLN A 148 -13.41 -7.48 -7.42
N LEU A 149 -12.89 -8.08 -6.36
CA LEU A 149 -11.48 -8.05 -5.98
C LEU A 149 -10.95 -9.48 -5.93
N TYR A 150 -9.79 -9.74 -6.52
CA TYR A 150 -9.14 -11.04 -6.34
C TYR A 150 -8.30 -11.01 -5.07
N VAL A 151 -8.67 -11.84 -4.11
CA VAL A 151 -7.99 -11.98 -2.82
C VAL A 151 -7.33 -13.36 -2.75
N VAL A 152 -6.03 -13.39 -2.47
CA VAL A 152 -5.29 -14.65 -2.32
C VAL A 152 -5.88 -15.49 -1.19
N GLY A 153 -6.11 -16.77 -1.46
CA GLY A 153 -6.78 -17.70 -0.55
C GLY A 153 -8.32 -17.67 -0.60
N TYR A 154 -8.93 -16.67 -1.23
CA TYR A 154 -10.40 -16.52 -1.31
C TYR A 154 -10.95 -16.46 -2.74
N GLY A 155 -10.13 -16.07 -3.72
CA GLY A 155 -10.56 -15.89 -5.11
C GLY A 155 -11.23 -14.53 -5.35
N TRP A 156 -12.12 -14.47 -6.34
CA TRP A 156 -12.88 -13.26 -6.67
C TRP A 156 -14.02 -13.03 -5.68
N LEU A 157 -13.96 -11.93 -4.94
CA LEU A 157 -14.98 -11.51 -3.99
C LEU A 157 -15.67 -10.24 -4.47
N GLY A 158 -17.00 -10.18 -4.34
CA GLY A 158 -17.73 -8.92 -4.45
C GLY A 158 -17.42 -7.98 -3.26
N PRO A 159 -17.65 -6.66 -3.38
CA PRO A 159 -17.39 -5.71 -2.30
C PRO A 159 -18.05 -6.06 -0.96
N ARG A 160 -19.26 -6.63 -0.99
CA ARG A 160 -19.98 -7.06 0.21
C ARG A 160 -19.28 -8.26 0.88
N GLU A 161 -18.95 -9.29 0.11
CA GLU A 161 -18.28 -10.49 0.61
C GLU A 161 -16.90 -10.15 1.17
N PHE A 162 -16.16 -9.27 0.48
CA PHE A 162 -14.90 -8.73 0.96
C PHE A 162 -15.04 -8.02 2.32
N HIS A 163 -16.04 -7.13 2.44
CA HIS A 163 -16.28 -6.43 3.69
C HIS A 163 -16.62 -7.41 4.83
N GLU A 164 -17.50 -8.38 4.58
CA GLU A 164 -17.89 -9.39 5.58
C GLU A 164 -16.69 -10.26 6.01
N ALA A 165 -15.80 -10.63 5.08
CA ALA A 165 -14.62 -11.46 5.36
C ALA A 165 -13.50 -10.72 6.12
N PHE A 166 -13.34 -9.41 5.88
CA PHE A 166 -12.19 -8.63 6.38
C PHE A 166 -12.56 -7.45 7.29
N ALA A 167 -13.80 -7.35 7.76
CA ALA A 167 -14.25 -6.28 8.66
C ALA A 167 -13.41 -6.15 9.96
N ASP A 168 -12.87 -7.27 10.45
CA ASP A 168 -12.07 -7.34 11.69
C ASP A 168 -10.54 -7.37 11.41
N ALA A 169 -10.10 -7.18 10.16
CA ALA A 169 -8.69 -7.16 9.77
C ALA A 169 -7.92 -6.06 10.51
N GLY A 170 -6.77 -6.41 11.09
CA GLY A 170 -5.95 -5.50 11.91
C GLY A 170 -6.48 -5.25 13.31
N TYR A 171 -7.70 -5.70 13.65
CA TYR A 171 -8.28 -5.59 14.99
C TYR A 171 -8.32 -6.95 15.71
N LYS A 172 -9.30 -7.80 15.37
CA LYS A 172 -9.40 -9.17 15.93
C LYS A 172 -8.64 -10.20 15.10
N SER A 173 -8.37 -9.89 13.83
CA SER A 173 -7.59 -10.73 12.93
C SER A 173 -6.23 -10.09 12.67
N PRO A 174 -5.12 -10.81 12.82
CA PRO A 174 -3.80 -10.31 12.43
C PRO A 174 -3.57 -10.34 10.92
N TYR A 175 -4.53 -10.87 10.15
CA TYR A 175 -4.45 -11.04 8.71
C TYR A 175 -5.07 -9.84 7.99
N PHE A 176 -4.36 -9.36 6.96
CA PHE A 176 -4.84 -8.33 6.06
C PHE A 176 -5.12 -8.95 4.68
N PRO A 177 -6.10 -8.43 3.93
CA PRO A 177 -6.41 -8.95 2.61
C PRO A 177 -5.22 -8.75 1.67
N TYR A 178 -4.74 -9.84 1.07
CA TYR A 178 -3.76 -9.80 -0.02
C TYR A 178 -4.49 -9.73 -1.36
N ILE A 179 -4.54 -8.54 -1.94
CA ILE A 179 -5.27 -8.21 -3.17
C ILE A 179 -4.29 -8.15 -4.34
N THR A 180 -4.54 -8.94 -5.39
CA THR A 180 -3.68 -8.94 -6.60
C THR A 180 -4.36 -8.35 -7.83
N ALA A 181 -5.69 -8.24 -7.84
CA ALA A 181 -6.42 -7.65 -8.95
C ALA A 181 -7.77 -7.03 -8.52
N TYR A 182 -8.21 -6.05 -9.30
CA TYR A 182 -9.55 -5.47 -9.26
C TYR A 182 -10.22 -5.67 -10.61
N ASN A 183 -11.46 -6.17 -10.62
CA ASN A 183 -12.32 -6.07 -11.80
C ASN A 183 -13.09 -4.74 -11.72
N VAL A 184 -12.89 -3.86 -12.70
CA VAL A 184 -13.45 -2.50 -12.69
C VAL A 184 -14.24 -2.19 -13.95
N GLY A 185 -15.24 -1.31 -13.82
CA GLY A 185 -15.87 -0.67 -14.97
C GLY A 185 -15.04 0.50 -15.49
N TYR A 186 -14.96 0.66 -16.81
CA TYR A 186 -14.33 1.81 -17.44
C TYR A 186 -15.16 2.38 -18.60
N TYR A 187 -14.86 3.63 -18.96
CA TYR A 187 -15.36 4.30 -20.15
C TYR A 187 -14.24 5.06 -20.86
N ILE A 188 -14.47 5.42 -22.14
CA ILE A 188 -13.56 6.25 -22.94
C ILE A 188 -14.28 7.56 -23.28
N PRO A 189 -13.82 8.73 -22.78
CA PRO A 189 -14.41 10.02 -23.10
C PRO A 189 -14.53 10.27 -24.61
N GLY A 190 -15.65 10.86 -25.04
CA GLY A 190 -15.91 11.13 -26.45
C GLY A 190 -16.25 9.90 -27.29
N ARG A 191 -16.29 8.70 -26.68
CA ARG A 191 -16.78 7.47 -27.30
C ARG A 191 -17.96 6.93 -26.49
N SER A 192 -18.87 6.21 -27.14
CA SER A 192 -19.94 5.46 -26.47
C SER A 192 -19.45 4.12 -25.88
N GLN A 193 -18.14 3.88 -25.88
CA GLN A 193 -17.54 2.63 -25.46
C GLN A 193 -17.38 2.58 -23.94
N THR A 194 -17.95 1.54 -23.34
CA THR A 194 -17.77 1.14 -21.94
C THR A 194 -17.30 -0.31 -21.89
N GLY A 195 -16.70 -0.72 -20.78
CA GLY A 195 -16.24 -2.09 -20.62
C GLY A 195 -15.86 -2.42 -19.19
N GLN A 196 -15.37 -3.64 -19.01
CA GLN A 196 -14.80 -4.13 -17.75
C GLN A 196 -13.38 -4.64 -18.01
N ALA A 197 -12.51 -4.49 -17.03
CA ALA A 197 -11.15 -5.00 -17.08
C ALA A 197 -10.66 -5.44 -15.71
N ASP A 198 -9.84 -6.49 -15.70
CA ASP A 198 -9.06 -6.89 -14.54
C ASP A 198 -7.76 -6.10 -14.53
N ILE A 199 -7.47 -5.40 -13.43
CA ILE A 199 -6.32 -4.52 -13.31
C ILE A 199 -5.59 -4.72 -12.00
N THR A 200 -4.28 -4.48 -12.00
CA THR A 200 -3.47 -4.51 -10.78
C THR A 200 -3.86 -3.36 -9.84
N PRO A 201 -3.61 -3.49 -8.51
CA PRO A 201 -3.81 -2.39 -7.58
C PRO A 201 -3.14 -1.08 -7.97
N HIS A 202 -1.91 -1.14 -8.48
CA HIS A 202 -1.20 0.06 -8.93
C HIS A 202 -1.82 0.71 -10.19
N ASN A 203 -2.30 -0.10 -11.14
CA ASN A 203 -3.04 0.44 -12.29
C ASN A 203 -4.38 1.05 -11.85
N PHE A 204 -5.03 0.47 -10.85
CA PHE A 204 -6.25 1.03 -10.25
C PHE A 204 -5.98 2.39 -9.60
N ASP A 205 -5.00 2.48 -8.70
CA ASP A 205 -4.66 3.73 -8.00
C ASP A 205 -4.29 4.84 -8.99
N ARG A 206 -3.54 4.52 -10.06
CA ARG A 206 -3.25 5.46 -11.16
C ARG A 206 -4.52 5.93 -11.88
N LEU A 207 -5.42 5.00 -12.21
CA LEU A 207 -6.68 5.31 -12.86
C LEU A 207 -7.62 6.14 -11.98
N VAL A 208 -7.60 5.93 -10.65
CA VAL A 208 -8.31 6.77 -9.68
C VAL A 208 -7.83 8.20 -9.78
N GLU A 209 -6.54 8.44 -9.67
CA GLU A 209 -5.99 9.81 -9.72
C GLU A 209 -6.24 10.47 -11.08
N LYS A 210 -6.05 9.73 -12.17
CA LYS A 210 -6.37 10.21 -13.53
C LYS A 210 -7.84 10.60 -13.69
N THR A 211 -8.77 9.78 -13.18
CA THR A 211 -10.20 10.03 -13.26
C THR A 211 -10.59 11.23 -12.41
N LYS A 212 -10.02 11.36 -11.22
CA LYS A 212 -10.20 12.51 -10.34
C LYS A 212 -9.78 13.82 -11.00
N GLN A 213 -8.61 13.86 -11.63
CA GLN A 213 -8.14 15.06 -12.34
C GLN A 213 -9.06 15.42 -13.52
N TYR A 214 -9.54 14.42 -14.25
CA TYR A 214 -10.49 14.63 -15.35
C TYR A 214 -11.83 15.19 -14.87
N ASP A 215 -12.41 14.62 -13.82
CA ASP A 215 -13.68 15.07 -13.25
C ASP A 215 -13.58 16.49 -12.70
N LEU A 216 -12.47 16.82 -12.02
CA LEU A 216 -12.20 18.18 -11.53
C LEU A 216 -12.09 19.19 -12.69
N ALA A 217 -11.39 18.84 -13.77
CA ALA A 217 -11.26 19.71 -14.94
C ALA A 217 -12.61 19.94 -15.63
N LYS A 218 -13.43 18.89 -15.74
CA LYS A 218 -14.78 18.95 -16.33
C LYS A 218 -15.71 19.83 -15.50
N GLN A 219 -15.65 19.75 -14.17
CA GLN A 219 -16.42 20.61 -13.27
C GLN A 219 -16.08 22.08 -13.46
N LYS A 220 -14.78 22.43 -13.47
CA LYS A 220 -14.32 23.81 -13.70
C LYS A 220 -14.84 24.39 -15.03
N LEU A 221 -14.75 23.61 -16.11
CA LEU A 221 -15.23 24.00 -17.44
C LEU A 221 -16.76 24.09 -17.56
N GLY A 222 -17.51 23.41 -16.70
CA GLY A 222 -18.96 23.53 -16.60
C GLY A 222 -19.35 24.81 -15.86
N THR A 223 -18.74 25.07 -14.71
CA THR A 223 -18.97 26.29 -13.91
C THR A 223 -18.62 27.58 -14.66
N GLU A 224 -17.60 27.57 -15.54
CA GLU A 224 -17.25 28.73 -16.37
C GLU A 224 -18.23 28.99 -17.51
N ARG A 225 -18.96 27.97 -17.97
CA ARG A 225 -20.00 28.11 -19.01
C ARG A 225 -21.32 28.60 -18.44
N ASP A 226 -21.64 28.25 -17.19
CA ASP A 226 -22.85 28.72 -16.50
C ASP A 226 -22.73 30.17 -15.98
N CYS A 227 -21.52 30.75 -15.96
CA CYS A 227 -21.27 32.15 -15.56
C CYS A 227 -21.16 33.13 -16.74
N ARG A 228 -21.39 32.68 -17.98
CA ARG A 228 -21.42 33.53 -19.20
C ARG A 228 -22.82 33.61 -19.77
#